data_AF-A0AAX1KGE9-F1
#
_entry.id   AF-A0AAX1KGE9-F1
#
_cell.length_a   1.000
_cell.length_b   1.000
_cell.length_c   1.000
_cell.angle_alpha   90.00
_cell.angle_beta   90.00
_cell.angle_gamma   90.00
#
_symmetry.space_group_name_H-M   'P 1'
#
loop_
_entity.id
_entity.type
_entity.pdbx_description
1 polymer ?
#
loop_
_entity_poly.entity_id
_entity_poly.type
_entity_poly.pdbx_seq_one_letter_code
_entity_poly.pdbx_strand_id
1 'polypeptide(L)'
;MLEEVLQHLNNWFLVPEGIHAGEFTVQDGSITLPFLQTGQYFRVMGSVFNDGLHQYPAQDMTDETFDGVLWALAVPKAVISLADEIAVWDEKNGAQGPYTSESFGGYSYSKATNASGVAVGWQDVFKIRLNAWRRIGGII
;
A
#
# COMPACT_ATOMS: atom_id res chain seq x y z
N MET A 1 -2.28 3.72 2.40
CA MET A 1 -1.93 4.19 1.05
C MET A 1 -0.83 3.40 0.34
N LEU A 2 0.45 3.41 0.75
CA LEU A 2 1.51 2.69 0.00
C LEU A 2 1.18 1.21 -0.20
N GLU A 3 0.71 0.53 0.85
CA GLU A 3 0.26 -0.86 0.73
C GLU A 3 -0.85 -1.05 -0.31
N GLU A 4 -1.88 -0.19 -0.30
CA GLU A 4 -2.98 -0.24 -1.27
C GLU A 4 -2.48 -0.03 -2.71
N VAL A 5 -1.50 0.86 -2.90
CA VAL A 5 -0.84 1.06 -4.19
C VAL A 5 -0.12 -0.22 -4.62
N LEU A 6 0.68 -0.85 -3.77
CA LEU A 6 1.38 -2.11 -4.09
C LEU A 6 0.40 -3.24 -4.43
N GLN A 7 -0.69 -3.36 -3.66
CA GLN A 7 -1.79 -4.31 -3.92
C GLN A 7 -2.46 -4.03 -5.28
N HIS A 8 -2.80 -2.78 -5.57
CA HIS A 8 -3.41 -2.38 -6.84
C HIS A 8 -2.49 -2.64 -8.05
N LEU A 9 -1.19 -2.40 -7.88
CA LEU A 9 -0.18 -2.67 -8.90
C LEU A 9 0.03 -4.17 -9.15
N ASN A 10 -0.40 -5.02 -8.21
CA ASN A 10 -0.05 -6.43 -8.12
C ASN A 10 1.48 -6.65 -8.22
N ASN A 11 2.24 -5.72 -7.65
CA ASN A 11 3.69 -5.68 -7.72
C ASN A 11 4.27 -5.26 -6.38
N TRP A 12 4.92 -6.21 -5.72
CA TRP A 12 5.54 -6.00 -4.41
C TRP A 12 7.03 -5.66 -4.49
N PHE A 13 7.62 -5.64 -5.69
CA PHE A 13 9.06 -5.36 -5.86
C PHE A 13 9.95 -6.25 -4.99
N LEU A 14 9.68 -7.57 -5.00
CA LEU A 14 10.45 -8.55 -4.24
C LEU A 14 11.94 -8.48 -4.59
N VAL A 15 12.78 -8.47 -3.55
CA VAL A 15 14.22 -8.70 -3.70
C VAL A 15 14.44 -10.15 -4.16
N PRO A 16 15.46 -10.45 -4.99
CA PRO A 16 15.86 -11.83 -5.27
C PRO A 16 16.09 -12.60 -3.96
N GLU A 17 15.51 -13.80 -3.84
CA GLU A 17 15.51 -14.61 -2.60
C GLU A 17 14.90 -13.89 -1.38
N GLY A 18 14.09 -12.86 -1.59
CA GLY A 18 13.50 -12.04 -0.54
C GLY A 18 12.27 -12.64 0.14
N ILE A 19 11.97 -13.93 -0.07
CA ILE A 19 10.86 -14.62 0.59
C ILE A 19 11.44 -15.50 1.70
N HIS A 20 11.12 -15.17 2.94
CA HIS A 20 11.61 -15.88 4.13
C HIS A 20 10.43 -16.48 4.87
N ALA A 21 10.26 -17.80 4.76
CA ALA A 21 9.25 -18.54 5.53
C ALA A 21 9.86 -19.10 6.81
N GLY A 22 9.10 -19.11 7.89
CA GLY A 22 9.52 -19.69 9.16
C GLY A 22 8.74 -19.15 10.36
N GLU A 23 9.24 -19.49 11.54
CA GLU A 23 8.75 -18.95 12.80
C GLU A 23 9.42 -17.61 13.09
N PHE A 24 8.61 -16.60 13.36
CA PHE A 24 9.05 -15.24 13.68
C PHE A 24 8.52 -14.84 15.05
N THR A 25 9.34 -14.10 15.79
CA THR A 25 9.00 -13.60 17.11
C THR A 25 9.16 -12.09 17.15
N VAL A 26 8.07 -11.42 17.47
CA VAL A 26 8.02 -9.99 17.77
C VAL A 26 8.08 -9.83 19.28
N GLN A 27 9.02 -9.02 19.76
CA GLN A 27 9.23 -8.74 21.17
C GLN A 27 9.54 -7.26 21.36
N ASP A 28 9.00 -6.67 22.43
CA ASP A 28 9.14 -5.25 22.75
C ASP A 28 8.73 -4.34 21.56
N GLY A 29 7.73 -4.78 20.80
CA GLY A 29 7.22 -4.12 19.62
C GLY A 29 8.18 -4.03 18.43
N SER A 30 9.20 -4.89 18.39
CA SER A 30 10.14 -4.99 17.29
C SER A 30 10.41 -6.43 16.87
N ILE A 31 10.96 -6.59 15.67
CA ILE A 31 11.37 -7.88 15.10
C ILE A 31 12.78 -7.77 14.56
N THR A 32 13.64 -8.73 14.91
CA THR A 32 15.03 -8.76 14.42
C THR A 32 15.12 -9.52 13.11
N LEU A 33 15.43 -8.82 12.02
CA LEU A 33 15.47 -9.36 10.67
C LEU A 33 16.84 -9.07 10.03
N PRO A 34 17.84 -9.96 10.18
CA PRO A 34 19.23 -9.67 9.76
C PRO A 34 19.41 -9.55 8.24
N PHE A 35 18.42 -9.99 7.46
CA PHE A 35 18.40 -9.90 6.00
C PHE A 35 17.83 -8.56 5.48
N LEU A 36 17.30 -7.70 6.36
CA LEU A 36 16.76 -6.39 6.00
C LEU A 36 17.74 -5.25 6.29
N GLN A 37 17.69 -4.22 5.46
CA GLN A 37 18.42 -2.96 5.66
C GLN A 37 17.53 -1.91 6.32
N THR A 38 18.11 -0.99 7.09
CA THR A 38 17.39 0.15 7.66
C THR A 38 16.71 0.97 6.55
N GLY A 39 15.42 1.25 6.72
CA GLY A 39 14.55 1.92 5.77
C GLY A 39 13.93 1.00 4.71
N GLN A 40 14.30 -0.28 4.67
CA GLN A 40 13.74 -1.24 3.72
C GLN A 40 12.31 -1.63 4.11
N TYR A 41 11.43 -1.68 3.11
CA TYR A 41 10.07 -2.17 3.31
C TYR A 41 10.04 -3.70 3.31
N PHE A 42 9.20 -4.27 4.17
CA PHE A 42 8.93 -5.69 4.21
C PHE A 42 7.44 -5.94 4.42
N ARG A 43 6.94 -7.07 3.93
CA ARG A 43 5.55 -7.49 4.15
C ARG A 43 5.52 -8.71 5.05
N VAL A 44 4.65 -8.69 6.05
CA VAL A 44 4.35 -9.82 6.93
C VAL A 44 3.08 -10.51 6.44
N MET A 45 3.11 -11.84 6.41
CA MET A 45 1.95 -12.67 6.08
C MET A 45 1.90 -13.89 7.01
N GLY A 46 0.71 -14.20 7.54
CA GLY A 46 0.49 -15.35 8.45
C GLY A 46 0.55 -14.99 9.93
N SER A 47 0.74 -13.71 10.25
CA SER A 47 0.65 -13.14 11.58
C SER A 47 -0.81 -12.83 11.95
N VAL A 48 -1.13 -12.84 13.25
CA VAL A 48 -2.46 -12.44 13.74
C VAL A 48 -2.56 -10.93 13.89
N PHE A 49 -1.51 -10.29 14.41
CA PHE A 49 -1.54 -8.86 14.75
C PHE A 49 -0.74 -7.96 13.82
N ASN A 50 0.29 -8.51 13.17
CA ASN A 50 1.32 -7.78 12.44
C ASN A 50 1.25 -7.99 10.92
N ASP A 51 0.20 -8.62 10.39
CA ASP A 51 0.02 -8.78 8.95
C ASP A 51 -0.05 -7.42 8.23
N GLY A 52 0.62 -7.32 7.08
CA GLY A 52 0.64 -6.08 6.27
C GLY A 52 2.03 -5.59 5.92
N LEU A 53 2.11 -4.34 5.45
CA LEU A 53 3.35 -3.68 5.04
C LEU A 53 4.00 -2.90 6.19
N HIS A 54 5.30 -3.14 6.41
CA HIS A 54 6.11 -2.49 7.45
C HIS A 54 7.41 -1.93 6.86
N GLN A 55 8.04 -1.01 7.59
CA GLN A 55 9.38 -0.52 7.28
C GLN A 55 10.34 -0.92 8.39
N TYR A 56 11.51 -1.44 8.03
CA TYR A 56 12.52 -1.87 9.00
C TYR A 56 13.41 -0.69 9.45
N PRO A 57 13.75 -0.56 10.75
CA PRO A 57 13.18 -1.29 11.88
C PRO A 57 11.73 -0.88 12.11
N ALA A 58 10.85 -1.86 12.27
CA ALA A 58 9.48 -1.60 12.66
C ALA A 58 9.46 -1.22 14.14
N GLN A 59 8.72 -0.16 14.43
CA GLN A 59 8.38 0.30 15.76
C GLN A 59 6.87 0.13 15.89
N ASP A 60 6.39 -0.26 17.07
CA ASP A 60 4.96 -0.45 17.36
C ASP A 60 4.34 -1.73 16.76
N MET A 61 5.13 -2.79 16.58
CA MET A 61 4.57 -4.12 16.34
C MET A 61 3.93 -4.68 17.62
N THR A 62 2.97 -5.60 17.49
CA THR A 62 2.38 -6.28 18.65
C THR A 62 3.16 -7.56 18.94
N ASP A 63 3.55 -7.76 20.20
CA ASP A 63 4.30 -8.93 20.63
C ASP A 63 3.53 -10.22 20.35
N GLU A 64 4.15 -11.12 19.58
CA GLU A 64 3.61 -12.43 19.26
C GLU A 64 4.73 -13.35 18.70
N THR A 65 4.46 -14.66 18.69
CA THR A 65 5.22 -15.64 17.90
C THR A 65 4.27 -16.26 16.88
N PHE A 66 4.68 -16.29 15.61
CA PHE A 66 3.85 -16.80 14.52
C PHE A 66 4.67 -17.57 13.47
N ASP A 67 4.04 -18.57 12.85
CA ASP A 67 4.55 -19.24 11.65
C ASP A 67 4.00 -18.53 10.41
N GLY A 68 4.88 -17.96 9.60
CA GLY A 68 4.47 -17.13 8.49
C GLY A 68 5.57 -16.91 7.46
N VAL A 69 5.38 -15.89 6.64
CA VAL A 69 6.26 -15.53 5.55
C VAL A 69 6.52 -14.03 5.54
N LEU A 70 7.79 -13.66 5.51
CA LEU A 70 8.25 -12.28 5.36
C LEU A 70 8.76 -12.04 3.94
N TRP A 71 8.29 -10.98 3.30
CA TRP A 71 8.77 -10.56 1.98
C TRP A 71 9.63 -9.32 2.11
N ALA A 72 10.91 -9.41 1.77
CA ALA A 72 11.82 -8.29 1.65
C ALA A 72 11.58 -7.56 0.31
N LEU A 73 11.32 -6.26 0.38
CA LEU A 73 10.91 -5.47 -0.79
C LEU A 73 11.98 -4.42 -1.14
N ALA A 74 12.15 -4.17 -2.44
CA ALA A 74 12.97 -3.09 -3.00
C ALA A 74 12.07 -2.08 -3.72
N VAL A 75 11.13 -1.48 -2.97
CA VAL A 75 10.16 -0.52 -3.53
C VAL A 75 10.90 0.71 -4.09
N PRO A 76 10.75 1.03 -5.38
CA PRO A 76 11.38 2.21 -5.96
C PRO A 76 10.91 3.50 -5.28
N LYS A 77 11.83 4.45 -5.05
CA LYS A 77 11.50 5.76 -4.46
C LYS A 77 10.38 6.48 -5.20
N ALA A 78 10.33 6.34 -6.53
CA ALA A 78 9.28 6.92 -7.36
C ALA A 78 7.88 6.37 -7.04
N VAL A 79 7.77 5.10 -6.64
CA VAL A 79 6.50 4.48 -6.23
C VAL A 79 6.10 4.96 -4.84
N ILE A 80 7.05 5.10 -3.92
CA ILE A 80 6.81 5.67 -2.58
C ILE A 80 6.28 7.10 -2.73
N SER A 81 6.99 7.96 -3.48
CA SER A 81 6.55 9.33 -3.72
C SER A 81 5.21 9.43 -4.45
N LEU A 82 4.91 8.49 -5.35
CA LEU A 82 3.59 8.40 -5.97
C LEU A 82 2.51 8.04 -4.94
N ALA A 83 2.78 7.14 -4.00
CA ALA A 83 1.85 6.80 -2.94
C ALA A 83 1.61 7.97 -1.98
N ASP A 84 2.64 8.76 -1.66
CA ASP A 84 2.50 9.99 -0.85
C ASP A 84 1.61 11.02 -1.56
N GLU A 85 1.81 11.21 -2.87
CA GLU A 85 0.98 12.11 -3.67
C GLU A 85 -0.47 11.64 -3.73
N ILE A 86 -0.68 10.33 -3.89
CA ILE A 86 -2.02 9.74 -3.84
C ILE A 86 -2.65 9.95 -2.46
N ALA A 87 -1.90 9.78 -1.36
CA ALA A 87 -2.41 10.01 -0.01
C ALA A 87 -2.90 11.45 0.18
N VAL A 88 -2.10 12.43 -0.26
CA VAL A 88 -2.47 13.86 -0.21
C VAL A 88 -3.67 14.17 -1.10
N TRP A 89 -3.79 13.51 -2.26
CA TRP A 89 -4.94 13.66 -3.13
C TRP A 89 -6.20 13.04 -2.50
N ASP A 90 -6.08 11.85 -1.92
CA ASP A 90 -7.17 11.08 -1.32
C ASP A 90 -7.71 11.76 -0.06
N GLU A 91 -6.86 12.37 0.77
CA GLU A 91 -7.31 13.18 1.90
C GLU A 91 -8.19 14.38 1.46
N LYS A 92 -7.87 14.98 0.30
CA LYS A 92 -8.60 16.14 -0.24
C LYS A 92 -9.86 15.78 -1.01
N ASN A 93 -9.88 14.62 -1.67
CA ASN A 93 -10.89 14.27 -2.67
C ASN A 93 -11.66 12.98 -2.34
N GLY A 94 -11.06 12.08 -1.54
CA GLY A 94 -11.51 10.74 -1.20
C GLY A 94 -12.58 10.66 -0.11
N ALA A 95 -12.97 11.78 0.50
CA ALA A 95 -14.12 11.82 1.41
C ALA A 95 -15.41 11.35 0.69
N GLN A 96 -15.74 10.08 0.92
CA GLN A 96 -16.99 9.42 0.55
C GLN A 96 -18.13 9.96 1.43
N GLY A 97 -18.67 11.12 1.06
CA GLY A 97 -20.08 11.38 1.34
C GLY A 97 -20.94 10.54 0.37
N PRO A 98 -22.13 10.05 0.77
CA PRO A 98 -23.01 9.24 -0.08
C PRO A 98 -23.56 9.99 -1.31
N TYR A 99 -23.22 11.26 -1.47
CA TYR A 99 -23.75 12.13 -2.51
C TYR A 99 -22.64 12.52 -3.49
N THR A 100 -22.79 12.10 -4.75
CA THR A 100 -21.97 12.53 -5.89
C THR A 100 -22.34 13.95 -6.35
N SER A 101 -23.49 14.47 -5.88
CA SER A 101 -23.96 15.83 -6.06
C SER A 101 -24.81 16.23 -4.85
N GLU A 102 -24.48 17.34 -4.20
CA GLU A 102 -25.36 18.00 -3.23
C GLU A 102 -25.68 19.38 -3.80
N SER A 103 -26.97 19.68 -3.97
CA SER A 103 -27.44 21.04 -4.25
C SER A 103 -27.99 21.63 -2.96
N PHE A 104 -27.30 22.62 -2.42
CA PHE A 104 -27.79 23.42 -1.29
C PHE A 104 -27.88 24.88 -1.76
N GLY A 105 -29.10 25.40 -1.85
CA GLY A 105 -29.37 26.84 -2.00
C GLY A 105 -28.68 27.56 -3.16
N GLY A 106 -28.54 26.93 -4.33
CA GLY A 106 -28.02 27.60 -5.54
C GLY A 106 -26.52 27.43 -5.82
N TYR A 107 -25.77 26.72 -4.97
CA TYR A 107 -24.40 26.31 -5.26
C TYR A 107 -24.37 24.83 -5.68
N SER A 108 -23.87 24.56 -6.89
CA SER A 108 -23.69 23.22 -7.44
C SER A 108 -22.21 22.84 -7.35
N TYR A 109 -21.87 21.85 -6.52
CA TYR A 109 -20.57 21.20 -6.56
C TYR A 109 -20.72 19.89 -7.34
N SER A 110 -20.10 19.80 -8.51
CA SER A 110 -20.07 18.59 -9.34
C SER A 110 -18.69 17.95 -9.24
N LYS A 111 -18.59 16.78 -8.59
CA LYS A 111 -17.38 15.96 -8.63
C LYS A 111 -17.22 15.33 -10.01
N ALA A 112 -15.99 15.19 -10.49
CA ALA A 112 -15.73 14.47 -11.73
C ALA A 112 -16.22 13.02 -11.58
N THR A 113 -17.00 12.56 -12.56
CA THR A 113 -17.51 11.20 -12.63
C THR A 113 -16.75 10.41 -13.69
N ASN A 114 -16.49 9.14 -13.40
CA ASN A 114 -15.94 8.22 -14.38
C ASN A 114 -17.02 7.79 -15.39
N ALA A 115 -16.65 7.01 -16.40
CA ALA A 115 -17.56 6.56 -17.46
C ALA A 115 -18.80 5.78 -16.94
N SER A 116 -18.76 5.30 -15.70
CA SER A 116 -19.85 4.58 -15.02
C SER A 116 -20.72 5.48 -14.14
N GLY A 117 -20.51 6.80 -14.16
CA GLY A 117 -21.26 7.76 -13.34
C GLY A 117 -20.86 7.78 -11.87
N VAL A 118 -19.79 7.09 -11.49
CA VAL A 118 -19.26 7.03 -10.12
C VAL A 118 -18.21 8.12 -9.93
N ALA A 119 -18.10 8.69 -8.73
CA ALA A 119 -17.02 9.60 -8.39
C ALA A 119 -15.65 8.98 -8.73
N VAL A 120 -14.81 9.73 -9.46
CA VAL A 120 -13.48 9.28 -9.88
C VAL A 120 -12.62 8.99 -8.64
N GLY A 121 -12.10 7.77 -8.53
CA GLY A 121 -11.16 7.38 -7.45
C GLY A 121 -9.71 7.68 -7.82
N TRP A 122 -8.79 7.58 -6.85
CA TRP A 122 -7.36 7.79 -7.13
C TRP A 122 -6.81 6.80 -8.16
N GLN A 123 -7.38 5.58 -8.23
CA GLN A 123 -7.00 4.58 -9.23
C GLN A 123 -7.26 5.07 -10.65
N ASP A 124 -8.31 5.88 -10.86
CA ASP A 124 -8.64 6.48 -12.15
C ASP A 124 -7.76 7.69 -12.44
N VAL A 125 -7.57 8.59 -11.46
CA VAL A 125 -6.75 9.81 -11.61
C VAL A 125 -5.29 9.49 -11.92
N PHE A 126 -4.72 8.52 -11.20
CA PHE A 126 -3.30 8.17 -11.30
C PHE A 126 -3.02 7.00 -12.24
N LYS A 127 -4.06 6.49 -12.95
CA LYS A 127 -4.01 5.28 -13.79
C LYS A 127 -2.79 5.20 -14.70
N ILE A 128 -2.51 6.26 -15.47
CA ILE A 128 -1.40 6.27 -16.43
C ILE A 128 -0.05 6.11 -15.72
N ARG A 129 0.13 6.78 -14.58
CA ARG A 129 1.37 6.74 -13.78
C ARG A 129 1.53 5.40 -13.07
N LEU A 130 0.43 4.84 -12.54
CA LEU A 130 0.40 3.53 -11.91
C LEU A 130 0.71 2.40 -12.91
N ASN A 131 0.16 2.48 -14.13
CA ASN A 131 0.36 1.45 -15.16
C ASN A 131 1.83 1.18 -15.49
N ALA A 132 2.72 2.17 -15.37
CA ALA A 132 4.16 1.99 -15.60
C ALA A 132 4.82 1.01 -14.61
N TRP A 133 4.20 0.79 -13.44
CA TRP A 133 4.73 -0.01 -12.34
C TRP A 133 3.99 -1.33 -12.14
N ARG A 134 2.89 -1.56 -12.88
CA ARG A 134 2.09 -2.77 -12.76
C ARG A 134 2.91 -3.97 -13.22
N ARG A 135 2.81 -5.08 -12.48
CA ARG A 135 3.32 -6.36 -12.96
C ARG A 135 2.40 -6.85 -14.07
N ILE A 136 2.84 -6.71 -15.31
CA ILE A 136 2.15 -7.32 -16.46
C ILE A 136 2.42 -8.82 -16.35
N GLY A 137 1.36 -9.63 -16.15
CA GLY A 137 1.51 -11.07 -16.03
C GLY A 137 2.25 -11.64 -17.24
N GLY A 138 3.52 -12.02 -17.04
CA GLY A 138 4.39 -12.48 -18.11
C GLY A 138 5.82 -12.61 -17.62
N ILE A 139 6.32 -13.85 -17.68
CA ILE A 139 7.67 -14.34 -17.34
C ILE A 139 7.81 -14.77 -15.87
N ILE A 140 7.55 -16.07 -15.69
CA ILE A 140 8.05 -16.96 -14.64
C ILE A 140 9.43 -17.42 -15.10
#